data_AF-A0A0D3AG89-F1
#
_entry.id   AF-A0A0D3AG89-F1
#
_cell.length_a   1.000
_cell.length_b   1.000
_cell.length_c   1.000
_cell.angle_alpha   90.00
_cell.angle_beta   90.00
_cell.angle_gamma   90.00
#
_symmetry.space_group_name_H-M   'P 1'
#
loop_
_entity.id
_entity.type
_entity.pdbx_description
1 polymer ?
#
loop_
_entity_poly.entity_id
_entity_poly.type
_entity_poly.pdbx_seq_one_letter_code
_entity_poly.pdbx_strand_id
1 'polypeptide(L)'
;GNGLTDPVTQIRTHAVNVYYSGLVNAKQREALEKAQEISIYLVKARKWREAADARLELLTLLGNMTGLATLYNTARMIPYRTDLVVDLMNQREAKRVLGVSETMRFEECSDEV
;
A
#
# COMPACT_ATOMS: atom_id res chain seq x y z
N GLY A 1 -3.24 -14.05 -6.77
CA GLY A 1 -3.74 -12.98 -5.88
C GLY A 1 -2.60 -12.54 -4.99
N ASN A 2 -2.47 -11.23 -4.74
CA ASN A 2 -1.36 -10.62 -3.98
C ASN A 2 -1.81 -10.23 -2.56
N GLY A 3 -2.42 -11.18 -1.83
CA GLY A 3 -3.04 -10.92 -0.52
C GLY A 3 -2.05 -10.83 0.64
N LEU A 4 -2.44 -10.14 1.70
CA LEU A 4 -1.78 -10.15 3.01
C LEU A 4 -2.53 -11.15 3.92
N THR A 5 -1.96 -12.34 4.10
CA THR A 5 -2.57 -13.47 4.84
C THR A 5 -1.78 -13.83 6.09
N ASP A 6 -0.44 -13.79 6.00
CA ASP A 6 0.46 -13.96 7.14
C ASP A 6 1.33 -12.70 7.26
N PRO A 7 0.87 -11.68 8.01
CA PRO A 7 1.60 -10.43 8.13
C PRO A 7 2.99 -10.59 8.76
N VAL A 8 3.20 -11.55 9.67
CA VAL A 8 4.53 -11.75 10.28
C VAL A 8 5.55 -12.21 9.24
N THR A 9 5.18 -13.19 8.43
CA THR A 9 6.07 -13.72 7.38
C THR A 9 6.23 -12.71 6.24
N GLN A 10 5.13 -12.12 5.78
CA GLN A 10 5.14 -11.26 4.59
C GLN A 10 5.84 -9.92 4.84
N ILE A 11 5.59 -9.26 5.97
CA ILE A 11 6.21 -7.95 6.29
C ILE A 11 7.73 -8.09 6.43
N ARG A 12 8.22 -9.22 6.97
CA ARG A 12 9.67 -9.49 7.11
C ARG A 12 10.43 -9.54 5.78
N THR A 13 9.72 -9.70 4.66
CA THR A 13 10.35 -9.77 3.33
C THR A 13 10.58 -8.41 2.67
N HIS A 14 9.97 -7.33 3.16
CA HIS A 14 9.98 -6.04 2.45
C HIS A 14 11.39 -5.51 2.22
N ALA A 15 12.22 -5.46 3.26
CA ALA A 15 13.58 -4.93 3.15
C ALA A 15 14.49 -5.77 2.24
N VAL A 16 14.45 -7.10 2.38
CA VAL A 16 15.30 -8.00 1.59
C VAL A 16 14.90 -8.00 0.11
N ASN A 17 13.59 -7.92 -0.19
CA ASN A 17 13.11 -7.90 -1.57
C ASN A 17 13.63 -6.68 -2.32
N VAL A 18 13.54 -5.47 -1.74
CA VAL A 18 14.03 -4.25 -2.41
C VAL A 18 15.55 -4.19 -2.46
N TYR A 19 16.23 -4.73 -1.46
CA TYR A 19 17.69 -4.79 -1.45
C TYR A 19 18.25 -5.71 -2.53
N TYR A 20 17.76 -6.96 -2.60
CA TYR A 20 18.21 -7.92 -3.62
C TYR A 20 17.72 -7.60 -5.03
N SER A 21 16.70 -6.74 -5.15
CA SER A 21 16.30 -6.14 -6.44
C SER A 21 17.18 -4.95 -6.85
N GLY A 22 18.16 -4.55 -6.02
CA GLY A 22 19.06 -3.43 -6.29
C GLY A 22 18.41 -2.04 -6.14
N LEU A 23 17.21 -1.96 -5.54
CA LEU A 23 16.46 -0.70 -5.41
C LEU A 23 16.92 0.15 -4.22
N VAL A 24 17.59 -0.46 -3.24
CA VAL A 24 18.13 0.23 -2.06
C VAL A 24 19.52 -0.29 -1.70
N ASN A 25 20.32 0.53 -1.04
CA ASN A 25 21.62 0.13 -0.51
C ASN A 25 21.51 -0.57 0.87
N ALA A 26 22.64 -1.04 1.40
CA ALA A 26 22.70 -1.76 2.68
C ALA A 26 22.21 -0.92 3.88
N LYS A 27 22.55 0.38 3.91
CA LYS A 27 22.12 1.30 4.98
C LYS A 27 20.60 1.49 4.97
N GLN A 28 20.01 1.63 3.78
CA GLN A 28 18.56 1.73 3.60
C GLN A 28 17.86 0.41 3.96
N ARG A 29 18.43 -0.74 3.59
CA ARG A 29 17.92 -2.06 4.01
C ARG A 29 17.81 -2.17 5.53
N GLU A 30 18.85 -1.80 6.27
CA GLU A 30 18.84 -1.86 7.74
C GLU A 30 17.76 -0.95 8.36
N ALA A 31 17.50 0.22 7.77
CA ALA A 31 16.43 1.11 8.23
C ALA A 31 15.04 0.48 8.01
N LEU A 32 14.82 -0.14 6.85
CA LEU A 32 13.60 -0.88 6.55
C LEU A 32 13.44 -2.12 7.45
N GLU A 33 14.52 -2.83 7.76
CA GLU A 33 14.54 -3.96 8.69
C GLU A 33 14.13 -3.56 10.11
N LYS A 34 14.52 -2.37 10.56
CA LYS A 34 14.07 -1.85 11.86
C LYS A 34 12.59 -1.47 11.82
N ALA A 35 12.14 -0.79 10.78
CA ALA A 35 10.74 -0.38 10.64
C ALA A 35 9.79 -1.59 10.54
N GLN A 36 10.16 -2.65 9.81
CA GLN A 36 9.34 -3.86 9.68
C GLN A 36 9.16 -4.61 11.00
N GLU A 37 10.19 -4.65 11.87
CA GLU A 37 10.08 -5.33 13.17
C GLU A 37 9.12 -4.62 14.13
N ILE A 38 8.91 -3.30 14.01
CA ILE A 38 7.88 -2.59 14.78
C ILE A 38 6.50 -3.13 14.44
N SER A 39 6.15 -3.18 13.15
CA SER A 39 4.85 -3.72 12.72
C SER A 39 4.70 -5.18 13.11
N ILE A 40 5.74 -6.02 12.91
CA ILE A 40 5.71 -7.45 13.29
C ILE A 40 5.51 -7.63 14.80
N TYR A 41 6.17 -6.82 15.63
CA TYR A 41 5.98 -6.84 17.08
C TYR A 41 4.53 -6.54 17.46
N LEU A 42 3.93 -5.51 16.85
CA LEU A 42 2.54 -5.11 17.10
C LEU A 42 1.54 -6.19 16.64
N VAL A 43 1.80 -6.84 15.49
CA VAL A 43 1.02 -8.01 15.03
C VAL A 43 1.06 -9.13 16.06
N LYS A 44 2.25 -9.48 16.57
CA LYS A 44 2.40 -10.53 17.60
C LYS A 44 1.71 -10.16 18.92
N ALA A 45 1.70 -8.87 19.25
CA ALA A 45 1.00 -8.32 20.41
C ALA A 45 -0.52 -8.13 20.20
N ARG A 46 -1.05 -8.48 19.01
CA ARG A 46 -2.47 -8.31 18.61
C ARG A 46 -2.96 -6.87 18.65
N LYS A 47 -2.05 -5.91 18.48
CA LYS A 47 -2.36 -4.48 18.34
C LYS A 47 -2.59 -4.15 16.86
N TRP A 48 -3.74 -4.56 16.34
CA TRP A 48 -3.99 -4.63 14.90
C TRP A 48 -3.96 -3.28 14.20
N ARG A 49 -4.56 -2.25 14.80
CA ARG A 49 -4.60 -0.91 14.22
C ARG A 49 -3.20 -0.32 14.16
N GLU A 50 -2.49 -0.36 15.29
CA GLU A 50 -1.12 0.15 15.38
C GLU A 50 -0.16 -0.64 14.49
N ALA A 51 -0.38 -1.94 14.33
CA ALA A 51 0.38 -2.76 13.40
C ALA A 51 0.17 -2.34 11.94
N ALA A 52 -1.07 -2.01 11.57
CA ALA A 52 -1.41 -1.51 10.24
C ALA A 52 -0.80 -0.12 9.99
N ASP A 53 -0.89 0.78 10.98
CA ASP A 53 -0.28 2.11 10.93
C ASP A 53 1.25 2.01 10.77
N ALA A 54 1.91 1.21 11.59
CA ALA A 54 3.35 0.97 11.50
C ALA A 54 3.76 0.33 10.14
N ARG A 55 2.89 -0.50 9.56
CA ARG A 55 3.12 -1.05 8.22
C ARG A 55 2.99 0.04 7.14
N LEU A 56 2.02 0.95 7.28
CA LEU A 56 1.86 2.07 6.35
C LEU A 56 3.10 2.99 6.39
N GLU A 57 3.63 3.27 7.57
CA GLU A 57 4.89 4.01 7.74
C GLU A 57 6.07 3.30 7.06
N LEU A 58 6.19 1.98 7.25
CA LEU A 58 7.20 1.16 6.56
C LEU A 58 7.08 1.26 5.03
N LEU A 59 5.87 1.14 4.48
CA LEU A 59 5.64 1.23 3.04
C LEU A 59 5.93 2.62 2.50
N THR A 60 5.61 3.66 3.27
CA THR A 60 5.95 5.06 2.93
C THR A 60 7.47 5.27 2.90
N LEU A 61 8.18 4.77 3.91
CA LEU A 61 9.65 4.80 3.96
C LEU A 61 10.26 4.07 2.76
N LEU A 62 9.75 2.87 2.45
CA LEU A 62 10.18 2.08 1.30
C LEU A 62 9.96 2.81 -0.02
N GLY A 63 8.77 3.40 -0.22
CA GLY A 63 8.46 4.20 -1.41
C GLY A 63 9.41 5.38 -1.57
N ASN A 64 9.66 6.13 -0.49
CA ASN A 64 10.58 7.27 -0.49
C ASN A 64 12.03 6.86 -0.79
N MET A 65 12.50 5.74 -0.24
CA MET A 65 13.88 5.28 -0.46
C MET A 65 14.12 4.74 -1.86
N THR A 66 13.10 4.11 -2.47
CA THR A 66 13.21 3.46 -3.78
C THR A 66 12.86 4.39 -4.94
N GLY A 67 12.10 5.47 -4.69
CA GLY A 67 11.62 6.38 -5.73
C GLY A 67 10.62 5.73 -6.70
N LEU A 68 10.02 4.58 -6.33
CA LEU A 68 9.07 3.88 -7.17
C LEU A 68 7.81 4.72 -7.42
N ALA A 69 7.35 4.74 -8.66
CA ALA A 69 6.08 5.40 -9.03
C ALA A 69 4.85 4.71 -8.39
N THR A 70 4.97 3.43 -8.05
CA THR A 70 3.95 2.67 -7.33
C THR A 70 4.57 1.44 -6.67
N LEU A 71 4.07 1.07 -5.48
CA LEU A 71 4.48 -0.15 -4.78
C LEU A 71 3.86 -1.43 -5.36
N TYR A 72 2.86 -1.30 -6.24
CA TYR A 72 2.17 -2.45 -6.82
C TYR A 72 2.94 -3.11 -7.97
N ASN A 73 3.84 -2.36 -8.62
CA ASN A 73 4.61 -2.84 -9.76
C ASN A 73 5.90 -2.02 -9.93
N THR A 74 7.05 -2.65 -9.67
CA THR A 74 8.36 -2.00 -9.71
C THR A 74 8.83 -1.62 -11.12
N ALA A 75 8.23 -2.19 -12.17
CA ALA A 75 8.56 -1.88 -13.56
C ALA A 75 7.84 -0.62 -14.08
N ARG A 76 6.86 -0.08 -13.34
CA ARG A 76 6.14 1.12 -13.76
C ARG A 76 6.93 2.39 -13.46
N MET A 77 6.99 3.26 -14.47
CA MET A 77 7.58 4.60 -14.35
C MET A 77 6.56 5.68 -13.99
N ILE A 78 5.26 5.37 -14.06
CA ILE A 78 4.17 6.28 -13.67
C ILE A 78 3.12 5.52 -12.84
N PRO A 79 2.40 6.19 -11.92
CA PRO A 79 1.31 5.60 -11.16
C PRO A 79 0.19 5.03 -12.07
N TYR A 80 -0.67 4.20 -11.50
CA TYR A 80 -1.90 3.77 -12.18
C TYR A 80 -2.86 4.96 -12.30
N ARG A 81 -3.51 5.10 -13.46
CA ARG A 81 -4.52 6.15 -13.72
C ARG A 81 -5.91 5.70 -13.26
N THR A 82 -6.04 5.47 -11.95
CA THR A 82 -7.30 5.02 -11.33
C THR A 82 -8.32 6.16 -11.24
N ASP A 83 -7.86 7.41 -11.37
CA ASP A 83 -8.68 8.61 -11.53
C ASP A 83 -9.71 8.49 -12.66
N LEU A 84 -9.36 7.83 -13.77
CA LEU A 84 -10.30 7.62 -14.89
C LEU A 84 -11.51 6.77 -14.48
N VAL A 85 -11.31 5.79 -13.59
CA VAL A 85 -12.40 4.97 -13.05
C VAL A 85 -13.19 5.78 -12.04
N VAL A 86 -12.52 6.53 -11.16
CA VAL A 86 -13.19 7.40 -10.20
C VAL A 86 -14.09 8.42 -10.92
N ASP A 87 -13.60 9.03 -12.00
CA ASP A 87 -14.35 9.98 -12.82
C ASP A 87 -15.56 9.30 -13.46
N LEU A 88 -15.36 8.17 -14.14
CA LEU A 88 -16.44 7.38 -14.75
C LEU A 88 -17.52 7.02 -13.72
N MET A 89 -17.12 6.47 -12.58
CA MET A 89 -18.03 6.05 -11.51
C MET A 89 -18.76 7.23 -10.87
N ASN A 90 -18.21 8.45 -10.99
CA ASN A 90 -18.86 9.66 -10.51
C ASN A 90 -19.75 10.37 -11.53
N GLN A 91 -19.75 9.94 -12.80
CA GLN A 91 -20.69 10.44 -13.81
C GLN A 91 -22.15 10.08 -13.44
N ARG A 92 -23.05 11.03 -13.69
CA ARG A 92 -24.48 10.88 -13.39
C ARG A 92 -25.09 9.71 -14.15
N GLU A 93 -24.70 9.54 -15.40
CA GLU A 93 -25.15 8.48 -16.30
C GLU A 93 -24.72 7.10 -15.79
N ALA A 94 -23.45 6.96 -15.38
CA ALA A 94 -22.94 5.73 -14.82
C ALA A 94 -23.69 5.36 -13.52
N LYS A 95 -23.88 6.33 -12.62
CA LYS A 95 -24.65 6.13 -11.37
C LYS A 95 -26.08 5.70 -11.62
N ARG A 96 -26.74 6.34 -12.60
CA ARG A 96 -28.11 5.99 -13.01
C ARG A 96 -28.20 4.56 -13.52
N VAL A 97 -27.27 4.14 -14.39
CA VAL A 97 -27.24 2.77 -14.93
C VAL A 97 -26.97 1.74 -13.82
N LEU A 98 -26.10 2.08 -12.86
CA LEU A 98 -25.78 1.23 -11.71
C LEU A 98 -26.87 1.22 -10.63
N GLY A 99 -27.92 2.05 -10.75
CA GLY A 99 -29.02 2.12 -9.79
C GLY A 99 -28.65 2.72 -8.43
N VAL A 100 -27.56 3.49 -8.35
CA VAL A 100 -27.14 4.20 -7.13
C VAL A 100 -27.61 5.65 -7.18
N SER A 101 -27.66 6.31 -6.01
CA SER A 101 -28.02 7.74 -5.96
C SER A 101 -27.04 8.57 -6.79
N GLU A 102 -27.56 9.44 -7.66
CA GLU A 102 -26.76 10.35 -8.49
C GLU A 102 -25.91 11.32 -7.63
N THR A 103 -26.32 11.57 -6.38
CA THR A 103 -25.60 12.42 -5.41
C THR A 103 -24.56 11.68 -4.57
N MET A 104 -24.53 10.34 -4.61
CA MET A 104 -23.57 9.55 -3.84
C MET A 104 -22.17 9.71 -4.45
N ARG A 105 -21.14 9.90 -3.64
CA ARG A 105 -19.75 9.99 -4.11
C ARG A 105 -19.12 8.59 -4.11
N PHE A 106 -18.50 8.24 -5.23
CA PHE A 106 -17.61 7.08 -5.29
C PHE A 106 -16.18 7.52 -4.96
N GLU A 107 -15.51 6.75 -4.11
CA GLU A 107 -14.10 6.90 -3.75
C GLU A 107 -13.41 5.54 -3.92
N GLU A 108 -12.18 5.54 -4.46
CA GLU A 108 -11.44 4.28 -4.72
C GLU A 108 -11.05 3.57 -3.43
N CYS A 109 -10.61 4.33 -2.42
CA CYS A 109 -10.27 3.84 -1.09
C CYS A 109 -10.84 4.83 -0.07
N SER A 110 -11.32 4.31 1.06
CA SER A 110 -11.83 5.09 2.18
C SER A 110 -10.96 4.82 3.41
N ASP A 111 -10.57 5.89 4.12
CA ASP A 111 -9.81 5.80 5.36
C ASP A 111 -10.69 5.43 6.58
N GLU A 112 -12.01 5.32 6.38
CA GLU A 112 -12.98 4.98 7.43
C GLU A 112 -13.08 3.47 7.70
N VAL A 113 -12.61 2.64 6.77
CA VAL A 113 -12.66 1.16 6.82
C VAL A 113 -11.30 0.55 7.12
#